data_AF-A0A6V2M7N4-F1
#
_entry.id   AF-A0A6V2M7N4-F1
#
_cell.length_a   1.000
_cell.length_b   1.000
_cell.length_c   1.000
_cell.angle_alpha   90.00
_cell.angle_beta   90.00
_cell.angle_gamma   90.00
#
_symmetry.space_group_name_H-M   'P 1'
#
loop_
_entity.id
_entity.type
_entity.pdbx_description
1 polymer ?
#
loop_
_entity_poly.entity_id
_entity_poly.type
_entity_poly.pdbx_seq_one_letter_code
_entity_poly.pdbx_strand_id
1 'polypeptide(L)'
;MRTALATEVHRSDSTSKLISSPSRSLTPDLPETEDEAAWLGAEDAVPGFLSPKTKLGWLPQRSVTVAFSCLAFFAPFLWGAWPMWPVQCALSLLSDYVHTGQDSWWHVADRLLARSLSVFMICTSLVSLGLWCTVALIAGSFSFYGISVRAMWRQDYTTYVWAHTMWHLAAGASNSVIMASVCDASLSAQCRPRAWLFGYVSCRCLSWRPPGEDLATSSTFEF
;
A
#
# COMPACT_ATOMS: atom_id res chain seq x y z
N MET A 1 -75.30 -24.39 14.14
CA MET A 1 -74.30 -24.47 15.22
C MET A 1 -74.04 -25.95 15.50
N ARG A 2 -73.00 -26.54 14.89
CA ARG A 2 -72.31 -27.78 15.28
C ARG A 2 -71.21 -28.08 14.26
N THR A 3 -69.99 -27.87 14.73
CA THR A 3 -68.70 -28.26 14.18
C THR A 3 -68.49 -29.76 14.24
N ALA A 4 -67.90 -30.34 13.19
CA ALA A 4 -67.11 -31.57 13.28
C ALA A 4 -66.12 -31.59 12.10
N LEU A 5 -64.88 -31.18 12.36
CA LEU A 5 -63.72 -31.44 11.51
C LEU A 5 -62.95 -32.60 12.14
N ALA A 6 -63.09 -33.78 11.57
CA ALA A 6 -62.01 -34.78 11.48
C ALA A 6 -61.49 -34.62 10.05
N THR A 7 -60.20 -34.61 9.76
CA THR A 7 -59.25 -35.72 9.59
C THR A 7 -58.00 -34.97 9.05
N GLU A 8 -56.73 -35.33 9.21
CA GLU A 8 -56.10 -36.58 8.84
C GLU A 8 -54.60 -36.43 9.19
N VAL A 9 -54.06 -37.43 9.87
CA VAL A 9 -52.65 -37.50 10.25
C VAL A 9 -51.88 -38.01 9.04
N HIS A 10 -51.19 -37.12 8.33
CA HIS A 10 -50.25 -37.53 7.29
C HIS A 10 -48.88 -37.86 7.90
N ARG A 11 -48.71 -39.16 8.14
CA ARG A 11 -47.43 -39.84 8.26
C ARG A 11 -46.75 -39.73 6.90
N SER A 12 -45.52 -39.20 6.84
CA SER A 12 -44.67 -39.28 5.66
C SER A 12 -43.36 -39.94 6.03
N ASP A 13 -43.06 -40.95 5.23
CA ASP A 13 -42.14 -42.04 5.48
C ASP A 13 -40.67 -41.63 5.38
N SER A 14 -39.90 -42.34 6.20
CA SER A 14 -38.46 -42.50 6.08
C SER A 14 -38.09 -43.00 4.69
N THR A 15 -37.34 -42.21 3.93
CA THR A 15 -36.46 -42.73 2.87
C THR A 15 -35.03 -42.30 3.16
N SER A 16 -34.36 -43.18 3.89
CA SER A 16 -32.93 -43.24 4.11
C SER A 16 -32.23 -43.38 2.75
N LYS A 17 -31.91 -42.26 2.10
CA LYS A 17 -30.93 -42.25 1.00
C LYS A 17 -29.54 -42.37 1.63
N LEU A 18 -29.01 -43.59 1.61
CA LEU A 18 -27.58 -43.85 1.68
C LEU A 18 -26.90 -43.08 0.54
N ILE A 19 -26.38 -41.91 0.87
CA ILE A 19 -25.40 -41.19 0.05
C ILE A 19 -24.07 -41.84 0.39
N SER A 20 -23.58 -42.69 -0.50
CA SER A 20 -22.17 -43.05 -0.52
C SER A 20 -21.38 -41.79 -0.86
N SER A 21 -20.81 -41.15 0.16
CA SER A 21 -19.81 -40.12 0.00
C SER A 21 -18.63 -40.71 -0.78
N PRO A 22 -18.26 -40.18 -1.97
CA PRO A 22 -16.94 -40.45 -2.49
C PRO A 22 -15.97 -39.76 -1.55
N SER A 23 -15.14 -40.55 -0.86
CA SER A 23 -13.93 -40.07 -0.20
C SER A 23 -13.03 -39.46 -1.26
N ARG A 24 -13.26 -38.19 -1.60
CA ARG A 24 -12.32 -37.38 -2.36
C ARG A 24 -11.12 -37.18 -1.46
N SER A 25 -10.03 -37.88 -1.75
CA SER A 25 -8.73 -37.62 -1.17
C SER A 25 -8.39 -36.16 -1.42
N LEU A 26 -8.27 -35.39 -0.34
CA LEU A 26 -7.77 -34.02 -0.31
C LEU A 26 -6.23 -34.01 -0.46
N THR A 27 -5.72 -34.77 -1.41
CA THR A 27 -4.36 -34.57 -1.92
C THR A 27 -4.52 -33.76 -3.19
N PRO A 28 -4.15 -32.46 -3.20
CA PRO A 28 -4.06 -31.74 -4.45
C PRO A 28 -3.06 -32.50 -5.33
N ASP A 29 -3.51 -32.94 -6.50
CA ASP A 29 -2.64 -33.53 -7.52
C ASP A 29 -1.55 -32.49 -7.82
N LEU A 30 -0.35 -32.77 -7.31
CA LEU A 30 0.84 -32.03 -7.69
C LEU A 30 1.09 -32.37 -9.16
N PRO A 31 1.29 -31.38 -10.04
CA PRO A 31 1.53 -31.65 -11.45
C PRO A 31 2.73 -32.57 -11.61
N GLU A 32 2.51 -33.76 -12.18
CA GLU A 32 3.46 -34.87 -12.27
C GLU A 32 4.54 -34.66 -13.35
N THR A 33 4.55 -33.54 -14.04
CA THR A 33 5.54 -33.27 -15.09
C THR A 33 6.10 -31.85 -14.97
N GLU A 34 7.43 -31.74 -15.00
CA GLU A 34 8.14 -30.45 -15.03
C GLU A 34 7.74 -29.58 -16.24
N ASP A 35 7.09 -30.17 -17.25
CA ASP A 35 6.66 -29.49 -18.48
C ASP A 35 5.22 -28.92 -18.42
N GLU A 36 4.32 -29.41 -17.55
CA GLU A 36 3.02 -28.74 -17.33
C GLU A 36 3.12 -27.52 -16.40
N ALA A 37 4.23 -27.39 -15.65
CA ALA A 37 4.59 -26.14 -15.00
C ALA A 37 4.99 -25.03 -16.00
N ALA A 38 5.30 -25.40 -17.25
CA ALA A 38 5.65 -24.44 -18.31
C ALA A 38 4.43 -23.73 -18.94
N TRP A 39 3.20 -24.19 -18.68
CA TRP A 39 2.00 -23.78 -19.44
C TRP A 39 1.07 -22.75 -18.77
N LEU A 40 1.51 -22.08 -17.69
CA LEU A 40 0.86 -20.85 -17.19
C LEU A 40 1.69 -19.58 -17.45
N GLY A 41 2.22 -19.43 -18.67
CA GLY A 41 2.53 -18.11 -19.26
C GLY A 41 3.93 -17.54 -19.01
N ALA A 42 4.96 -18.39 -18.97
CA ALA A 42 6.34 -17.99 -18.67
C ALA A 42 7.05 -17.18 -19.78
N GLU A 43 6.49 -17.04 -20.99
CA GLU A 43 7.13 -16.24 -22.06
C GLU A 43 6.83 -14.73 -21.97
N ASP A 44 5.88 -14.31 -21.13
CA ASP A 44 5.65 -12.89 -20.77
C ASP A 44 6.12 -12.56 -19.33
N ALA A 45 6.76 -13.51 -18.63
CA ALA A 45 6.96 -13.51 -17.18
C ALA A 45 8.21 -12.76 -16.67
N VAL A 46 8.79 -11.88 -17.48
CA VAL A 46 9.34 -10.65 -16.92
C VAL A 46 8.40 -9.54 -17.36
N PRO A 47 7.25 -9.33 -16.68
CA PRO A 47 6.44 -8.16 -16.96
C PRO A 47 7.38 -6.98 -16.88
N GLY A 48 7.59 -6.33 -18.02
CA GLY A 48 8.44 -5.15 -18.11
C GLY A 48 8.11 -4.28 -16.91
N PHE A 49 9.14 -3.81 -16.20
CA PHE A 49 9.00 -3.14 -14.90
C PHE A 49 8.09 -1.89 -14.94
N LEU A 50 7.67 -1.49 -16.16
CA LEU A 50 6.81 -0.39 -16.59
C LEU A 50 5.70 -0.82 -17.56
N SER A 51 5.42 -2.12 -17.68
CA SER A 51 4.39 -2.64 -18.57
C SER A 51 3.00 -2.28 -18.03
N PRO A 52 2.08 -1.75 -18.85
CA PRO A 52 0.69 -1.58 -18.46
C PRO A 52 -0.04 -2.92 -18.31
N LYS A 53 0.58 -4.04 -18.74
CA LYS A 53 0.07 -5.40 -18.57
C LYS A 53 0.25 -5.88 -17.13
N THR A 54 -0.51 -5.32 -16.19
CA THR A 54 -0.52 -5.71 -14.77
C THR A 54 -1.86 -6.33 -14.36
N LYS A 55 -2.60 -6.91 -15.31
CA LYS A 55 -3.87 -7.59 -15.04
C LYS A 55 -3.71 -8.75 -14.05
N LEU A 56 -4.15 -8.52 -12.82
CA LEU A 56 -4.34 -9.57 -11.81
C LEU A 56 -5.73 -10.21 -11.98
N GLY A 57 -5.89 -11.01 -13.05
CA GLY A 57 -7.20 -11.55 -13.47
C GLY A 57 -7.86 -12.54 -12.49
N TRP A 58 -7.13 -13.01 -11.48
CA TRP A 58 -7.62 -13.93 -10.45
C TRP A 58 -8.15 -13.22 -9.20
N LEU A 59 -8.02 -11.89 -9.10
CA LEU A 59 -8.57 -11.13 -7.96
C LEU A 59 -10.10 -11.12 -8.05
N PRO A 60 -10.81 -11.69 -7.08
CA PRO A 60 -12.26 -11.91 -7.17
C PRO A 60 -13.05 -10.60 -7.06
N GLN A 61 -12.54 -9.61 -6.30
CA GLN A 61 -13.22 -8.35 -6.00
C GLN A 61 -12.23 -7.22 -5.73
N ARG A 62 -12.73 -5.98 -5.77
CA ARG A 62 -11.99 -4.79 -5.29
C ARG A 62 -12.00 -4.79 -3.77
N SER A 63 -10.86 -4.51 -3.14
CA SER A 63 -10.77 -4.40 -1.68
C SER A 63 -10.88 -2.96 -1.21
N VAL A 64 -11.89 -2.70 -0.38
CA VAL A 64 -12.10 -1.38 0.27
C VAL A 64 -10.96 -1.05 1.25
N THR A 65 -10.35 -2.05 1.89
CA THR A 65 -9.21 -1.81 2.80
C THR A 65 -7.98 -1.32 2.05
N VAL A 66 -7.76 -1.82 0.84
CA VAL A 66 -6.69 -1.33 -0.05
C VAL A 66 -6.97 0.11 -0.49
N ALA A 67 -8.22 0.45 -0.78
CA ALA A 67 -8.58 1.84 -1.10
C ALA A 67 -8.29 2.79 0.07
N PHE A 68 -8.73 2.45 1.28
CA PHE A 68 -8.47 3.29 2.46
C PHE A 68 -6.99 3.38 2.80
N SER A 69 -6.22 2.31 2.63
CA SER A 69 -4.79 2.35 2.92
C SER A 69 -4.01 3.26 1.97
N CYS A 70 -4.48 3.46 0.73
CA CYS A 70 -3.88 4.44 -0.19
C CYS A 70 -3.89 5.88 0.39
N LEU A 71 -4.87 6.21 1.24
CA LEU A 71 -4.94 7.51 1.90
C LEU A 71 -3.75 7.76 2.84
N ALA A 72 -3.03 6.70 3.28
CA ALA A 72 -1.82 6.85 4.06
C ALA A 72 -0.72 7.62 3.32
N PHE A 73 -0.72 7.61 1.98
CA PHE A 73 0.20 8.42 1.17
C PHE A 73 -0.12 9.92 1.21
N PHE A 74 -1.30 10.32 1.69
CA PHE A 74 -1.62 11.73 1.91
C PHE A 74 -0.99 12.26 3.21
N ALA A 75 -0.74 11.42 4.21
CA ALA A 75 -0.28 11.85 5.53
C ALA A 75 1.03 12.67 5.51
N PRO A 76 2.06 12.34 4.72
CA PRO A 76 3.28 13.15 4.65
C PRO A 76 3.03 14.60 4.20
N PHE A 77 2.01 14.84 3.36
CA PHE A 77 1.64 16.19 2.92
C PHE A 77 1.19 17.09 4.08
N LEU A 78 0.51 16.51 5.08
CA LEU A 78 0.09 17.24 6.28
C LEU A 78 1.26 17.78 7.11
N TRP A 79 2.46 17.22 6.90
CA TRP A 79 3.72 17.65 7.52
C TRP A 79 4.52 18.61 6.62
N GLY A 80 3.89 19.21 5.60
CA GLY A 80 4.52 20.19 4.72
C GLY A 80 5.35 19.57 3.59
N ALA A 81 5.22 18.26 3.36
CA ALA A 81 5.92 17.59 2.28
C ALA A 81 5.35 17.96 0.89
N TRP A 82 6.16 17.71 -0.15
CA TRP A 82 5.87 18.08 -1.55
C TRP A 82 4.44 17.68 -2.00
N PRO A 83 3.69 18.50 -2.76
CA PRO A 83 2.44 18.10 -3.41
C PRO A 83 2.45 16.82 -4.27
N MET A 84 3.59 16.14 -4.46
CA MET A 84 3.63 14.80 -5.06
C MET A 84 2.95 13.72 -4.19
N TRP A 85 2.79 13.94 -2.88
CA TRP A 85 2.13 12.99 -1.96
C TRP A 85 0.61 12.83 -2.24
N PRO A 86 -0.17 13.92 -2.41
CA PRO A 86 -1.54 13.82 -2.92
C PRO A 86 -1.63 13.15 -4.29
N VAL A 87 -0.67 13.40 -5.19
CA VAL A 87 -0.63 12.74 -6.51
C VAL A 87 -0.40 11.24 -6.34
N GLN A 88 0.53 10.82 -5.49
CA GLN A 88 0.76 9.42 -5.16
C GLN A 88 -0.51 8.78 -4.58
N CYS A 89 -1.16 9.44 -3.62
CA CYS A 89 -2.43 8.95 -3.06
C CYS A 89 -3.49 8.72 -4.15
N ALA A 90 -3.65 9.68 -5.08
CA ALA A 90 -4.61 9.56 -6.17
C ALA A 90 -4.23 8.43 -7.16
N LEU A 91 -2.95 8.33 -7.51
CA LEU A 91 -2.46 7.29 -8.41
C LEU A 91 -2.61 5.89 -7.80
N SER A 92 -2.29 5.71 -6.51
CA SER A 92 -2.47 4.42 -5.83
C SER A 92 -3.94 4.03 -5.73
N LEU A 93 -4.86 4.98 -5.49
CA LEU A 93 -6.30 4.72 -5.53
C LEU A 93 -6.77 4.28 -6.93
N LEU A 94 -6.31 4.98 -7.98
CA LEU A 94 -6.68 4.67 -9.35
C LEU A 94 -6.11 3.31 -9.79
N SER A 95 -4.87 3.04 -9.41
CA SER A 95 -4.13 1.79 -9.66
C SER A 95 -4.79 0.62 -8.90
N ASP A 96 -4.74 0.65 -7.58
CA ASP A 96 -4.97 -0.53 -6.75
C ASP A 96 -6.44 -0.79 -6.42
N TYR A 97 -7.34 0.18 -6.63
CA TYR A 97 -8.78 0.04 -6.39
C TYR A 97 -9.64 0.22 -7.64
N VAL A 98 -9.45 1.28 -8.42
CA VAL A 98 -10.33 1.54 -9.58
C VAL A 98 -10.01 0.58 -10.73
N HIS A 99 -8.72 0.41 -11.05
CA HIS A 99 -8.26 -0.44 -12.15
C HIS A 99 -7.75 -1.81 -11.68
N THR A 100 -8.08 -2.22 -10.45
CA THR A 100 -7.71 -3.55 -9.93
C THR A 100 -8.15 -4.65 -10.90
N GLY A 101 -7.22 -5.55 -11.23
CA GLY A 101 -7.50 -6.66 -12.14
C GLY A 101 -7.67 -6.25 -13.61
N GLN A 102 -7.25 -5.04 -13.98
CA GLN A 102 -7.27 -4.52 -15.36
C GLN A 102 -5.88 -4.08 -15.80
N ASP A 103 -5.62 -4.12 -17.11
CA ASP A 103 -4.43 -3.50 -17.70
C ASP A 103 -4.65 -1.99 -17.79
N SER A 104 -3.72 -1.21 -17.24
CA SER A 104 -3.90 0.23 -17.13
C SER A 104 -2.59 0.97 -16.93
N TRP A 105 -2.44 2.11 -17.63
CA TRP A 105 -1.33 3.04 -17.47
C TRP A 105 -1.26 3.66 -16.07
N TRP A 106 -2.37 3.67 -15.31
CA TRP A 106 -2.39 4.15 -13.93
C TRP A 106 -1.45 3.33 -13.03
N HIS A 107 -1.34 2.02 -13.24
CA HIS A 107 -0.39 1.18 -12.50
C HIS A 107 1.08 1.54 -12.82
N VAL A 108 1.36 1.89 -14.07
CA VAL A 108 2.72 2.28 -14.50
C VAL A 108 3.11 3.60 -13.86
N ALA A 109 2.21 4.59 -13.93
CA ALA A 109 2.41 5.90 -13.33
C ALA A 109 2.59 5.80 -11.80
N ASP A 110 1.72 5.03 -11.13
CA ASP A 110 1.80 4.78 -9.69
C ASP A 110 3.14 4.12 -9.29
N ARG A 111 3.57 3.07 -10.00
CA ARG A 111 4.85 2.39 -9.73
C ARG A 111 6.06 3.30 -9.96
N LEU A 112 6.03 4.12 -11.02
CA LEU A 112 7.11 5.08 -11.30
C LEU A 112 7.22 6.13 -10.20
N LEU A 113 6.09 6.70 -9.79
CA LEU A 113 6.08 7.71 -8.74
C LEU A 113 6.46 7.11 -7.39
N ALA A 114 5.90 5.95 -7.02
CA ALA A 114 6.21 5.25 -5.77
C ALA A 114 7.70 4.93 -5.65
N ARG A 115 8.37 4.51 -6.73
CA ARG A 115 9.83 4.27 -6.75
C ARG A 115 10.63 5.54 -6.59
N SER A 116 10.26 6.59 -7.33
CA SER A 116 10.93 7.89 -7.26
C SER A 116 10.83 8.48 -5.85
N LEU A 117 9.64 8.40 -5.25
CA LEU A 117 9.41 8.77 -3.85
C LEU A 117 10.21 7.88 -2.90
N SER A 118 10.26 6.56 -3.12
CA SER A 118 11.07 5.67 -2.27
C SER A 118 12.56 6.03 -2.28
N VAL A 119 13.16 6.29 -3.45
CA VAL A 119 14.56 6.73 -3.54
C VAL A 119 14.77 8.05 -2.82
N PHE A 120 13.89 9.04 -3.07
CA PHE A 120 13.92 10.31 -2.38
C PHE A 120 13.86 10.12 -0.86
N MET A 121 12.94 9.30 -0.36
CA MET A 121 12.74 9.06 1.06
C MET A 121 13.91 8.35 1.72
N ILE A 122 14.54 7.39 1.04
CA ILE A 122 15.76 6.72 1.53
C ILE A 122 16.90 7.73 1.65
N CYS A 123 17.09 8.57 0.62
CA CYS A 123 18.12 9.61 0.67
C CYS A 123 17.86 10.61 1.81
N THR A 124 16.62 11.06 1.97
CA THR A 124 16.24 11.99 3.03
C THR A 124 16.40 11.37 4.41
N SER A 125 15.97 10.11 4.62
CA SER A 125 16.06 9.45 5.92
C SER A 125 17.50 9.16 6.33
N LEU A 126 18.39 8.83 5.38
CA LEU A 126 19.81 8.66 5.67
C LEU A 126 20.44 9.95 6.21
N VAL A 127 20.02 11.10 5.69
CA VAL A 127 20.51 12.42 6.13
C VAL A 127 19.86 12.84 7.46
N SER A 128 18.56 12.60 7.66
CA SER A 128 17.84 13.12 8.83
C SER A 128 17.83 12.20 10.05
N LEU A 129 17.75 10.88 9.85
CA LEU A 129 17.60 9.88 10.91
C LEU A 129 18.82 8.96 11.06
N GLY A 130 19.70 8.93 10.07
CA GLY A 130 20.87 8.04 10.03
C GLY A 130 20.56 6.64 9.51
N LEU A 131 21.62 5.84 9.41
CA LEU A 131 21.60 4.54 8.72
C LEU A 131 20.65 3.53 9.37
N TRP A 132 20.76 3.31 10.68
CA TRP A 132 20.03 2.23 11.35
C TRP A 132 18.51 2.46 11.37
N CYS A 133 18.07 3.69 11.60
CA CYS A 133 16.67 4.06 11.50
C CYS A 133 16.14 3.88 10.07
N THR A 134 16.92 4.27 9.07
CA THR A 134 16.57 4.06 7.65
C THR A 134 16.41 2.58 7.33
N VAL A 135 17.36 1.74 7.75
CA VAL A 135 17.29 0.28 7.53
C VAL A 135 16.04 -0.30 8.18
N ALA A 136 15.69 0.10 9.41
CA ALA A 136 14.49 -0.38 10.08
C ALA A 136 13.19 0.00 9.34
N LEU A 137 13.07 1.25 8.87
CA LEU A 137 11.91 1.72 8.11
C LEU A 137 11.75 1.02 6.75
N ILE A 138 12.86 0.86 6.03
CA ILE A 138 12.90 0.12 4.75
C ILE A 138 12.53 -1.33 4.99
N ALA A 139 13.16 -2.00 5.96
CA ALA A 139 12.90 -3.41 6.24
C ALA A 139 11.42 -3.67 6.56
N GLY A 140 10.80 -2.83 7.39
CA GLY A 140 9.37 -2.95 7.70
C GLY A 140 8.49 -2.83 6.46
N SER A 141 8.67 -1.75 5.68
CA SER A 141 7.83 -1.48 4.49
C SER A 141 8.05 -2.53 3.39
N PHE A 142 9.31 -2.86 3.06
CA PHE A 142 9.62 -3.82 2.00
C PHE A 142 9.32 -5.27 2.37
N SER A 143 9.27 -5.61 3.66
CA SER A 143 8.82 -6.95 4.09
C SER A 143 7.37 -7.19 3.69
N PHE A 144 6.47 -6.23 3.94
CA PHE A 144 5.07 -6.35 3.54
C PHE A 144 4.91 -6.36 2.02
N TYR A 145 5.68 -5.57 1.29
CA TYR A 145 5.72 -5.62 -0.17
C TYR A 145 6.18 -7.00 -0.68
N GLY A 146 7.25 -7.58 -0.10
CA GLY A 146 7.72 -8.91 -0.46
C GLY A 146 6.68 -9.99 -0.19
N ILE A 147 5.95 -9.90 0.92
CA ILE A 147 4.84 -10.81 1.24
C ILE A 147 3.68 -10.63 0.25
N SER A 148 3.32 -9.40 -0.11
CA SER A 148 2.24 -9.14 -1.08
C SER A 148 2.60 -9.70 -2.47
N VAL A 149 3.84 -9.50 -2.91
CA VAL A 149 4.36 -10.11 -4.14
C VAL A 149 4.28 -11.64 -4.04
N ARG A 150 4.82 -12.25 -2.99
CA ARG A 150 4.75 -13.72 -2.83
C ARG A 150 3.30 -14.25 -2.83
N ALA A 151 2.37 -13.53 -2.21
CA ALA A 151 0.96 -13.89 -2.20
C ALA A 151 0.36 -13.81 -3.61
N MET A 152 0.74 -12.82 -4.42
CA MET A 152 0.31 -12.77 -5.83
C MET A 152 0.77 -13.98 -6.62
N TRP A 153 2.01 -14.42 -6.42
CA TRP A 153 2.56 -15.59 -7.13
C TRP A 153 1.84 -16.89 -6.72
N ARG A 154 1.35 -16.95 -5.47
CA ARG A 154 0.55 -18.07 -4.95
C ARG A 154 -0.94 -17.94 -5.24
N GLN A 155 -1.37 -16.86 -5.89
CA GLN A 155 -2.78 -16.51 -6.09
C GLN A 155 -3.58 -16.50 -4.77
N ASP A 156 -2.94 -16.10 -3.67
CA ASP A 156 -3.56 -16.00 -2.35
C ASP A 156 -4.10 -14.57 -2.15
N TYR A 157 -5.40 -14.41 -2.39
CA TYR A 157 -6.06 -13.11 -2.36
C TYR A 157 -6.03 -12.48 -0.97
N THR A 158 -6.31 -13.28 0.05
CA THR A 158 -6.42 -12.82 1.43
C THR A 158 -5.07 -12.30 1.92
N THR A 159 -4.01 -13.07 1.71
CA THR A 159 -2.66 -12.65 2.09
C THR A 159 -2.19 -11.45 1.27
N TYR A 160 -2.53 -11.40 -0.02
CA TYR A 160 -2.21 -10.25 -0.87
C TYR A 160 -2.86 -8.97 -0.34
N VAL A 161 -4.17 -8.96 -0.12
CA VAL A 161 -4.92 -7.79 0.36
C VAL A 161 -4.37 -7.31 1.70
N TRP A 162 -4.16 -8.23 2.65
CA TRP A 162 -3.63 -7.87 3.96
C TRP A 162 -2.22 -7.28 3.85
N ALA A 163 -1.29 -7.98 3.18
CA ALA A 163 0.10 -7.54 3.08
C ALA A 163 0.24 -6.23 2.30
N HIS A 164 -0.52 -6.06 1.22
CA HIS A 164 -0.54 -4.83 0.42
C HIS A 164 -1.12 -3.65 1.22
N THR A 165 -2.18 -3.89 1.99
CA THR A 165 -2.73 -2.90 2.93
C THR A 165 -1.68 -2.48 3.96
N MET A 166 -1.00 -3.44 4.58
CA MET A 166 0.04 -3.17 5.59
C MET A 166 1.25 -2.46 4.97
N TRP A 167 1.61 -2.78 3.72
CA TRP A 167 2.65 -2.07 3.00
C TRP A 167 2.31 -0.58 2.83
N HIS A 168 1.10 -0.24 2.38
CA HIS A 168 0.66 1.16 2.27
C HIS A 168 0.71 1.90 3.60
N LEU A 169 0.19 1.28 4.67
CA LEU A 169 0.18 1.87 6.01
C LEU A 169 1.60 2.07 6.54
N ALA A 170 2.47 1.05 6.43
CA ALA A 170 3.85 1.13 6.87
C ALA A 170 4.65 2.17 6.08
N ALA A 171 4.48 2.22 4.76
CA ALA A 171 5.13 3.20 3.90
C ALA A 171 4.64 4.61 4.21
N GLY A 172 3.32 4.85 4.29
CA GLY A 172 2.75 6.15 4.63
C GLY A 172 3.16 6.66 6.01
N ALA A 173 3.18 5.77 7.02
CA ALA A 173 3.67 6.08 8.36
C ALA A 173 5.16 6.41 8.37
N SER A 174 6.00 5.56 7.75
CA SER A 174 7.44 5.79 7.62
C SER A 174 7.73 7.12 6.95
N ASN A 175 7.02 7.42 5.87
CA ASN A 175 7.18 8.67 5.13
C ASN A 175 6.77 9.88 5.97
N SER A 176 5.71 9.75 6.76
CA SER A 176 5.28 10.82 7.68
C SER A 176 6.31 11.07 8.77
N VAL A 177 6.91 10.01 9.35
CA VAL A 177 7.98 10.13 10.36
C VAL A 177 9.21 10.82 9.78
N ILE A 178 9.66 10.41 8.58
CA ILE A 178 10.81 11.04 7.93
C ILE A 178 10.49 12.50 7.61
N MET A 179 9.32 12.81 7.05
CA MET A 179 8.95 14.20 6.77
C MET A 179 8.82 15.03 8.05
N ALA A 180 8.26 14.49 9.13
CA ALA A 180 8.23 15.17 10.44
C ALA A 180 9.62 15.36 11.06
N SER A 181 10.59 14.47 10.76
CA SER A 181 11.98 14.64 11.23
C SER A 181 12.75 15.72 10.45
N VAL A 182 12.30 16.00 9.22
CA VAL A 182 12.93 16.99 8.33
C VAL A 182 12.23 18.35 8.46
N CYS A 183 10.93 18.32 8.68
CA CYS A 183 10.10 19.46 8.99
C CYS A 183 9.89 19.53 10.51
N ASP A 184 10.65 20.35 11.24
CA ASP A 184 10.41 20.62 12.67
C ASP A 184 9.01 21.26 12.89
N ALA A 185 7.95 20.45 12.88
CA ALA A 185 6.56 20.77 13.23
C ALA A 185 5.70 21.66 12.30
N SER A 186 4.68 20.98 11.74
CA SER A 186 3.26 21.41 11.67
C SER A 186 2.87 22.56 10.72
N LEU A 187 1.58 22.61 10.41
CA LEU A 187 0.84 23.68 9.74
C LEU A 187 0.89 25.06 10.48
N SER A 188 1.86 25.30 11.36
CA SER A 188 2.03 26.57 12.05
C SER A 188 2.80 27.59 11.18
N ALA A 189 2.38 28.85 11.22
CA ALA A 189 2.78 29.94 10.32
C ALA A 189 4.26 30.41 10.45
N GLN A 190 5.17 29.63 11.02
CA GLN A 190 6.51 30.10 11.46
C GLN A 190 7.69 29.42 10.75
N CYS A 191 7.46 28.58 9.76
CA CYS A 191 8.53 27.85 9.07
C CYS A 191 8.79 28.43 7.66
N ARG A 192 10.03 28.89 7.40
CA ARG A 192 10.43 29.36 6.07
C ARG A 192 10.94 28.16 5.24
N PRO A 193 10.53 28.02 3.97
CA PRO A 193 11.03 26.96 3.10
C PRO A 193 12.52 27.19 2.81
N ARG A 194 13.35 26.15 2.98
CA ARG A 194 14.74 26.17 2.52
C ARG A 194 14.74 25.64 1.08
N ALA A 195 15.20 26.45 0.13
CA ALA A 195 15.39 25.99 -1.23
C ALA A 195 16.53 24.97 -1.26
N TRP A 196 16.21 23.72 -1.60
CA TRP A 196 17.19 22.73 -2.03
C TRP A 196 17.17 22.67 -3.56
N LEU A 197 18.35 22.58 -4.17
CA LEU A 197 18.62 22.87 -5.59
C LEU A 197 17.78 22.08 -6.63
N PHE A 198 17.01 21.05 -6.23
CA PHE A 198 16.22 20.22 -7.16
C PHE A 198 14.83 19.80 -6.62
N GLY A 199 14.35 20.42 -5.55
CA GLY A 199 13.05 20.12 -4.96
C GLY A 199 12.88 20.79 -3.59
N TYR A 200 11.72 21.40 -3.37
CA TYR A 200 11.39 22.03 -2.09
C TYR A 200 11.22 20.95 -1.02
N VAL A 201 12.27 20.71 -0.23
CA VAL A 201 12.14 20.03 1.05
C VAL A 201 11.91 21.12 2.10
N SER A 202 10.64 21.39 2.39
CA SER A 202 10.21 22.11 3.60
C SER A 202 10.83 21.38 4.81
N CYS A 203 11.31 21.95 5.92
CA CYS A 203 11.20 23.27 6.54
C CYS A 203 12.50 23.62 7.28
N ARG A 204 12.69 24.91 7.62
CA ARG A 204 13.43 25.31 8.82
C ARG A 204 12.50 26.22 9.62
N CYS A 205 12.16 25.83 10.84
CA CYS A 205 11.40 26.71 11.72
C CYS A 205 12.40 27.67 12.37
N LEU A 206 12.16 28.96 12.19
CA LEU A 206 12.88 29.96 12.96
C LEU A 206 12.51 29.68 14.42
N SER A 207 13.51 29.41 15.25
CA SER A 207 13.32 29.36 16.71
C SER A 207 12.45 30.55 17.10
N TRP A 208 11.29 30.29 17.70
CA TRP A 208 10.43 31.32 18.25
C TRP A 208 11.30 32.22 19.14
N ARG A 209 11.57 33.45 18.67
CA ARG A 209 12.15 34.47 19.54
C ARG A 209 10.98 35.05 20.32
N PRO A 210 11.05 35.10 21.66
CA PRO A 210 10.07 35.85 22.42
C PRO A 210 10.01 37.29 21.89
N PRO A 211 8.82 37.90 21.78
CA PRO A 211 8.69 39.30 21.40
C PRO A 211 9.50 40.14 22.41
N GLY A 212 10.63 40.70 21.96
CA GLY A 212 11.56 41.46 22.81
C GLY A 212 13.05 41.25 22.54
N GLU A 213 13.46 40.21 21.80
CA GLU A 213 14.85 40.07 21.31
C GLU A 213 15.03 40.75 19.95
N ASP A 214 15.00 42.08 19.97
CA ASP A 214 15.43 42.89 18.83
C ASP A 214 16.88 42.61 18.47
N LEU A 215 17.13 42.69 17.16
CA LEU A 215 18.42 42.50 16.50
C LEU A 215 19.54 43.34 17.13
N ALA A 216 20.26 42.77 18.09
CA ALA A 216 21.65 43.13 18.31
C ALA A 216 22.46 42.60 17.11
N THR A 217 22.55 43.44 16.09
CA THR A 217 23.69 43.59 15.16
C THR A 217 24.74 42.47 15.21
N SER A 218 24.57 41.45 14.37
CA SER A 218 25.71 40.65 13.91
C SER A 218 26.17 41.23 12.58
N SER A 219 26.92 42.33 12.67
CA SER A 219 27.71 42.89 11.59
C SER A 219 29.14 42.37 11.73
N THR A 220 29.40 41.15 11.28
CA THR A 220 30.75 40.67 10.95
C THR A 220 30.62 39.63 9.83
N PHE A 221 30.45 40.13 8.61
CA PHE A 221 31.00 39.48 7.43
C PHE A 221 32.47 39.86 7.39
N GLU A 222 33.35 38.97 7.82
CA GLU A 222 34.75 38.98 7.36
C GLU A 222 34.83 38.12 6.09
N PHE A 223 35.52 38.65 5.09
CA PHE A 223 35.72 38.08 3.76
C PHE A 223 36.58 36.81 3.78
#